data_AF-A0A9E0T1R5-F1
#
_entry.id   AF-A0A9E0T1R5-F1
#
_cell.length_a   1.000
_cell.length_b   1.000
_cell.length_c   1.000
_cell.angle_alpha   90.00
_cell.angle_beta   90.00
_cell.angle_gamma   90.00
#
_symmetry.space_group_name_H-M   'P 1'
#
loop_
_entity.id
_entity.type
_entity.pdbx_description
1 polymer ?
#
loop_
_entity_poly.entity_id
_entity_poly.type
_entity_poly.pdbx_seq_one_letter_code
_entity_poly.pdbx_strand_id
1 'polypeptide(L)'
;MSDRETRNLLLDCRTALRRHHKQFEDDPLRGKIDAALAALDKKGDEDELAQPETRTAQQVAYAWQIAARSLKLSHPDVYERLSRKVRDMLDIQVLHDPATEILALEHKLHAAQSAQRTADQELAQLRQALAEAMPLFGNDGSGSALDCDLRRVQLLFKAATTGGGAGMPKPPPGVVADPFGLTHSRESLHAVARGLRGLSHGERSWCIAEAMVLSDKRESELRQLADTDLVNLVFAGAA
;
A
#
# COMPACT_ATOMS: atom_id res chain seq x y z
N MET A 1 54.57 17.01 36.35
CA MET A 1 53.52 17.95 36.78
C MET A 1 52.63 18.19 35.60
N SER A 2 51.33 17.99 35.76
CA SER A 2 50.36 18.26 34.69
C SER A 2 50.32 19.76 34.38
N ASP A 3 50.03 20.16 33.13
CA ASP A 3 49.92 21.59 32.76
C ASP A 3 48.87 22.32 33.63
N ARG A 4 47.87 21.59 34.12
CA ARG A 4 46.88 22.05 35.11
C ARG A 4 47.47 22.33 36.49
N GLU A 5 48.37 21.47 36.99
CA GLU A 5 49.09 21.71 38.26
C GLU A 5 49.99 22.94 38.15
N THR A 6 50.70 23.09 37.03
CA THR A 6 51.58 24.24 36.78
C THR A 6 50.78 25.55 36.71
N ARG A 7 49.61 25.54 36.07
CA ARG A 7 48.69 26.70 36.04
C ARG A 7 48.20 27.08 37.43
N ASN A 8 47.75 26.10 38.23
CA ASN A 8 47.28 26.34 39.59
C ASN A 8 48.39 26.94 40.46
N LEU A 9 49.61 26.41 40.35
CA LEU A 9 50.76 26.93 41.07
C LEU A 9 51.08 28.39 40.68
N LEU A 10 51.00 28.74 39.39
CA LEU A 10 51.20 30.12 38.93
C LEU A 10 50.11 31.09 39.43
N LEU A 11 48.86 30.63 39.53
CA LEU A 11 47.76 31.42 40.11
C LEU A 11 47.94 31.64 41.62
N ASP A 12 48.42 30.62 42.34
CA ASP A 12 48.72 30.71 43.76
C ASP A 12 49.92 31.63 44.01
N CYS A 13 50.99 31.52 43.20
CA CYS A 13 52.12 32.44 43.23
C CYS A 13 51.69 33.88 42.97
N ARG A 14 50.81 34.14 41.98
CA ARG A 14 50.26 35.48 41.71
C ARG A 14 49.48 36.03 42.91
N THR A 15 48.70 35.19 43.57
CA THR A 15 47.89 35.58 44.73
C THR A 15 48.76 35.88 45.96
N ALA A 16 49.81 35.09 46.19
CA ALA A 16 50.79 35.32 47.25
C ALA A 16 51.60 36.61 47.01
N LEU A 17 52.04 36.86 45.77
CA LEU A 17 52.82 38.05 45.41
C LEU A 17 52.01 39.34 45.57
N ARG A 18 50.72 39.36 45.23
CA ARG A 18 49.83 40.50 45.53
C ARG A 18 49.71 40.80 47.02
N ARG A 19 49.73 39.78 47.88
CA ARG A 19 49.59 39.96 49.33
C ARG A 19 50.87 40.51 49.97
N HIS A 20 52.03 40.06 49.50
CA HIS A 20 53.31 40.41 50.12
C HIS A 20 54.02 41.59 49.45
N HIS A 21 53.73 41.90 48.19
CA HIS A 21 54.38 42.97 47.45
C HIS A 21 53.37 44.04 47.00
N LYS A 22 53.36 45.17 47.73
CA LYS A 22 52.36 46.25 47.57
C LYS A 22 52.40 46.95 46.19
N GLN A 23 53.50 46.85 45.46
CA GLN A 23 53.68 47.42 44.11
C GLN A 23 53.70 46.35 43.01
N PHE A 24 53.24 45.12 43.31
CA PHE A 24 53.26 44.01 42.34
C PHE A 24 52.46 44.29 41.07
N GLU A 25 51.44 45.16 41.14
CA GLU A 25 50.61 45.49 39.99
C GLU A 25 51.36 46.25 38.88
N ASP A 26 52.43 46.97 39.25
CA ASP A 26 53.30 47.75 38.34
C ASP A 26 54.62 47.02 38.01
N ASP A 27 54.83 45.83 38.58
CA ASP A 27 56.07 45.06 38.44
C ASP A 27 56.08 44.26 37.12
N PRO A 28 57.17 44.27 36.34
CA PRO A 28 57.32 43.43 35.14
C PRO A 28 57.13 41.93 35.40
N LEU A 29 57.25 41.46 36.64
CA LEU A 29 56.99 40.07 37.03
C LEU A 29 55.52 39.67 36.81
N ARG A 30 54.56 40.59 37.01
CA ARG A 30 53.15 40.31 36.73
C ARG A 30 52.94 39.99 35.25
N GLY A 31 53.50 40.81 34.37
CA GLY A 31 53.42 40.61 32.92
C GLY A 31 54.00 39.26 32.49
N LYS A 32 55.09 38.81 33.14
CA LYS A 32 55.67 37.48 32.89
C LYS A 32 54.78 36.33 33.36
N ILE A 33 54.14 36.45 34.53
CA ILE A 33 53.21 35.42 35.03
C ILE A 33 51.95 35.36 34.16
N ASP A 34 51.36 36.51 33.81
CA ASP A 34 50.16 36.56 32.97
C ASP A 34 50.48 36.06 31.54
N ALA A 35 51.67 36.34 30.99
CA ALA A 35 52.12 35.78 29.72
C ALA A 35 52.32 34.25 29.79
N ALA A 36 52.86 33.73 30.89
CA ALA A 36 53.04 32.29 31.10
C ALA A 36 51.68 31.57 31.26
N LEU A 37 50.73 32.17 31.99
CA LEU A 37 49.36 31.65 32.08
C LEU A 37 48.67 31.63 30.72
N ALA A 38 48.81 32.70 29.93
CA ALA A 38 48.27 32.76 28.57
C ALA A 38 48.93 31.75 27.62
N ALA A 39 50.22 31.48 27.77
CA ALA A 39 50.92 30.45 26.99
C ALA A 39 50.46 29.03 27.35
N LEU A 40 50.18 28.76 28.64
CA LEU A 40 49.64 27.47 29.08
C LEU A 40 48.18 27.29 28.64
N ASP A 41 47.39 28.35 28.60
CA ASP A 41 46.02 28.32 28.06
C ASP A 41 46.03 28.06 26.55
N LYS A 42 46.95 28.70 25.79
CA LYS A 42 47.14 28.43 24.36
C LYS A 42 47.65 27.02 24.07
N LYS A 43 48.51 26.47 24.93
CA LYS A 43 49.02 25.12 24.78
C LYS A 43 47.94 24.05 25.01
N GLY A 44 46.91 24.37 25.80
CA GLY A 44 45.70 23.57 25.91
C GLY A 44 44.82 23.62 24.64
N ASP A 45 44.79 24.76 23.93
CA ASP A 45 44.10 24.90 22.64
C ASP A 45 44.88 24.28 21.47
N GLU A 46 46.22 24.22 21.52
CA GLU A 46 47.05 23.62 20.46
C GLU A 46 47.02 22.08 20.45
N ASP A 47 46.61 21.44 21.56
CA ASP A 47 46.36 19.98 21.63
C ASP A 47 44.95 19.58 21.16
N GLU A 48 44.05 20.55 20.89
CA GLU A 48 42.84 20.30 20.10
C GLU A 48 43.19 20.40 18.61
N LEU A 49 43.78 19.31 18.10
CA LEU A 49 43.69 18.97 16.67
C LEU A 49 42.25 19.21 16.22
N ALA A 50 42.07 20.21 15.35
CA ALA A 50 40.80 20.59 14.75
C ALA A 50 39.94 19.34 14.53
N GLN A 51 38.83 19.24 15.28
CA GLN A 51 37.90 18.13 15.11
C GLN A 51 37.56 18.05 13.62
N PRO A 52 37.88 16.94 12.93
CA PRO A 52 37.62 16.85 11.51
C PRO A 52 36.12 17.03 11.32
N GLU A 53 35.74 17.84 10.33
CA GLU A 53 34.34 18.05 9.94
C GLU A 53 33.61 16.70 9.97
N THR A 54 32.55 16.60 10.79
CA THR A 54 31.80 15.36 10.93
C THR A 54 31.06 15.08 9.63
N ARG A 55 31.76 14.46 8.67
CA ARG A 55 31.17 13.99 7.42
C ARG A 55 30.10 12.97 7.77
N THR A 56 28.99 13.03 7.04
CA THR A 56 27.91 12.07 7.28
C THR A 56 28.41 10.66 6.98
N ALA A 57 27.88 9.65 7.69
CA ALA A 57 28.25 8.26 7.46
C ALA A 57 28.08 7.85 5.98
N GLN A 58 27.08 8.43 5.31
CA GLN A 58 26.83 8.22 3.87
C GLN A 58 27.95 8.78 2.99
N GLN A 59 28.47 9.98 3.28
CA GLN A 59 29.58 10.57 2.53
C GLN A 59 30.87 9.76 2.69
N VAL A 60 31.14 9.32 3.92
CA VAL A 60 32.29 8.43 4.20
C VAL A 60 32.13 7.11 3.46
N ALA A 61 30.94 6.48 3.51
CA ALA A 61 30.67 5.25 2.79
C ALA A 61 30.85 5.40 1.28
N TYR A 62 30.35 6.48 0.68
CA TYR A 62 30.50 6.75 -0.76
C TYR A 62 31.96 6.96 -1.16
N ALA A 63 32.71 7.77 -0.40
CA ALA A 63 34.14 7.96 -0.65
C ALA A 63 34.92 6.65 -0.51
N TRP A 64 34.55 5.83 0.47
CA TRP A 64 35.14 4.51 0.68
C TRP A 64 34.82 3.56 -0.47
N GLN A 65 33.60 3.55 -1.00
CA GLN A 65 33.22 2.75 -2.17
C GLN A 65 34.05 3.09 -3.41
N ILE A 66 34.28 4.38 -3.66
CA ILE A 66 35.13 4.83 -4.80
C ILE A 66 36.57 4.37 -4.60
N ALA A 67 37.14 4.60 -3.41
CA ALA A 67 38.49 4.18 -3.07
C ALA A 67 38.66 2.65 -3.12
N ALA A 68 37.66 1.90 -2.68
CA ALA A 68 37.65 0.44 -2.74
C ALA A 68 37.62 -0.07 -4.18
N ARG A 69 36.83 0.57 -5.04
CA ARG A 69 36.76 0.23 -6.47
C ARG A 69 38.08 0.52 -7.17
N SER A 70 38.74 1.65 -6.88
CA SER A 70 40.06 1.94 -7.44
C SER A 70 41.12 0.97 -6.92
N LEU A 71 41.11 0.66 -5.62
CA LEU A 71 42.01 -0.30 -4.98
C LEU A 71 41.85 -1.71 -5.57
N LYS A 72 40.60 -2.16 -5.80
CA LYS A 72 40.32 -3.46 -6.42
C LYS A 72 40.90 -3.57 -7.83
N LEU A 73 40.95 -2.46 -8.58
CA LEU A 73 41.50 -2.41 -9.93
C LEU A 73 43.04 -2.26 -9.93
N SER A 74 43.59 -1.45 -9.03
CA SER A 74 45.03 -1.19 -8.99
C SER A 74 45.80 -2.25 -8.21
N HIS A 75 45.35 -2.61 -7.02
CA HIS A 75 46.06 -3.45 -6.03
C HIS A 75 45.10 -4.49 -5.41
N PRO A 76 44.76 -5.57 -6.15
CA PRO A 76 43.74 -6.54 -5.73
C PRO A 76 44.13 -7.33 -4.47
N ASP A 77 45.42 -7.53 -4.23
CA ASP A 77 45.97 -8.20 -3.05
C ASP A 77 45.74 -7.40 -1.75
N VAL A 78 45.90 -6.08 -1.81
CA VAL A 78 45.61 -5.18 -0.69
C VAL A 78 44.11 -5.14 -0.42
N TYR A 79 43.29 -5.09 -1.48
CA TYR A 79 41.84 -5.15 -1.37
C TYR A 79 41.37 -6.43 -0.68
N GLU A 80 41.90 -7.60 -1.04
CA GLU A 80 41.53 -8.88 -0.41
C GLU A 80 41.92 -8.99 1.08
N ARG A 81 43.10 -8.45 1.44
CA ARG A 81 43.51 -8.42 2.86
C ARG A 81 42.61 -7.52 3.68
N LEU A 82 42.27 -6.37 3.12
CA LEU A 82 41.44 -5.40 3.81
C LEU A 82 39.96 -5.86 3.85
N SER A 83 39.45 -6.50 2.81
CA SER A 83 38.11 -7.11 2.79
C SER A 83 37.98 -8.22 3.83
N ARG A 84 39.03 -9.03 4.04
CA ARG A 84 39.07 -10.05 5.10
C ARG A 84 39.02 -9.40 6.48
N LYS A 85 39.87 -8.40 6.72
CA LYS A 85 39.90 -7.69 8.01
C LYS A 85 38.57 -6.98 8.33
N VAL A 86 37.91 -6.40 7.32
CA VAL A 86 36.58 -5.79 7.46
C VAL A 86 35.52 -6.84 7.80
N ARG A 87 35.56 -8.01 7.16
CA ARG A 87 34.68 -9.14 7.48
C ARG A 87 34.87 -9.63 8.92
N ASP A 88 36.12 -9.77 9.35
CA ASP A 88 36.44 -10.16 10.73
C ASP A 88 35.95 -9.12 11.76
N MET A 89 36.08 -7.81 11.44
CA MET A 89 35.60 -6.73 12.31
C MET A 89 34.07 -6.65 12.38
N LEU A 90 33.37 -6.97 11.29
CA LEU A 90 31.92 -6.93 11.21
C LEU A 90 31.26 -8.28 11.59
N ASP A 91 32.06 -9.29 11.93
CA ASP A 91 31.63 -10.66 12.24
C ASP A 91 30.71 -11.27 11.17
N ILE A 92 31.06 -11.05 9.89
CA ILE A 92 30.30 -11.52 8.72
C ILE A 92 31.19 -12.32 7.77
N GLN A 93 30.70 -13.48 7.33
CA GLN A 93 31.48 -14.38 6.47
C GLN A 93 31.59 -13.89 5.01
N VAL A 94 30.54 -13.23 4.52
CA VAL A 94 30.42 -12.79 3.13
C VAL A 94 29.92 -11.35 3.09
N LEU A 95 30.69 -10.47 2.44
CA LEU A 95 30.27 -9.13 2.12
C LEU A 95 29.64 -9.17 0.73
N HIS A 96 28.30 -9.13 0.66
CA HIS A 96 27.59 -9.08 -0.61
C HIS A 96 27.83 -7.73 -1.27
N ASP A 97 27.95 -7.72 -2.60
CA ASP A 97 28.00 -6.46 -3.33
C ASP A 97 26.64 -5.76 -3.16
N PRO A 98 26.59 -4.55 -2.55
CA PRO A 98 25.32 -3.86 -2.30
C PRO A 98 24.51 -3.65 -3.59
N ALA A 99 25.16 -3.53 -4.75
CA ALA A 99 24.45 -3.42 -6.03
C ALA A 99 23.66 -4.70 -6.36
N THR A 100 24.22 -5.87 -6.09
CA THR A 100 23.55 -7.16 -6.34
C THR A 100 22.41 -7.40 -5.36
N GLU A 101 22.56 -6.97 -4.11
CA GLU A 101 21.53 -7.08 -3.09
C GLU A 101 20.35 -6.15 -3.40
N ILE A 102 20.61 -4.91 -3.82
CA ILE A 102 19.59 -3.96 -4.25
C ILE A 102 18.80 -4.55 -5.43
N LEU A 103 19.47 -5.06 -6.46
CA LEU A 103 18.80 -5.69 -7.61
C LEU A 103 17.95 -6.89 -7.20
N ALA A 104 18.43 -7.73 -6.28
CA ALA A 104 17.68 -8.87 -5.78
C ALA A 104 16.43 -8.43 -4.97
N LEU A 105 16.56 -7.38 -4.16
CA LEU A 105 15.45 -6.80 -3.39
C LEU A 105 14.42 -6.13 -4.31
N GLU A 106 14.86 -5.41 -5.33
CA GLU A 106 13.98 -4.82 -6.35
C GLU A 106 13.20 -5.90 -7.09
N HIS A 107 13.85 -7.01 -7.47
CA HIS A 107 13.16 -8.12 -8.12
C HIS A 107 12.14 -8.79 -7.18
N LYS A 108 12.47 -8.97 -5.90
CA LYS A 108 11.53 -9.51 -4.89
C LYS A 108 10.34 -8.56 -4.70
N LEU A 109 10.59 -7.26 -4.63
CA LEU A 109 9.56 -6.24 -4.49
C LEU A 109 8.64 -6.24 -5.71
N HIS A 110 9.19 -6.28 -6.92
CA HIS A 110 8.40 -6.34 -8.15
C HIS A 110 7.55 -7.62 -8.22
N ALA A 111 8.11 -8.77 -7.86
CA ALA A 111 7.38 -10.04 -7.80
C ALA A 111 6.25 -10.02 -6.75
N ALA A 112 6.50 -9.44 -5.57
CA ALA A 112 5.48 -9.27 -4.54
C ALA A 112 4.37 -8.32 -4.99
N GLN A 113 4.72 -7.22 -5.66
CA GLN A 113 3.74 -6.28 -6.21
C GLN A 113 2.90 -6.90 -7.32
N SER A 114 3.49 -7.72 -8.21
CA SER A 114 2.72 -8.41 -9.23
C SER A 114 1.76 -9.43 -8.62
N ALA A 115 2.22 -10.21 -7.62
CA ALA A 115 1.37 -11.15 -6.89
C ALA A 115 0.25 -10.46 -6.11
N GLN A 116 0.51 -9.28 -5.54
CA GLN A 116 -0.51 -8.48 -4.87
C GLN A 116 -1.57 -8.00 -5.88
N ARG A 117 -1.16 -7.50 -7.04
CA ARG A 117 -2.09 -7.06 -8.09
C ARG A 117 -2.98 -8.19 -8.60
N THR A 118 -2.43 -9.39 -8.78
CA THR A 118 -3.23 -10.55 -9.18
C THR A 118 -4.23 -10.94 -8.10
N ALA A 119 -3.82 -10.96 -6.83
CA ALA A 119 -4.71 -11.23 -5.72
C ALA A 119 -5.83 -10.16 -5.59
N ASP A 120 -5.51 -8.88 -5.79
CA ASP A 120 -6.49 -7.80 -5.77
C ASP A 120 -7.52 -7.92 -6.92
N GLN A 121 -7.06 -8.35 -8.10
CA GLN A 121 -7.94 -8.63 -9.24
C GLN A 121 -8.86 -9.83 -8.97
N GLU A 122 -8.32 -10.92 -8.42
CA GLU A 122 -9.11 -12.10 -8.03
C GLU A 122 -10.14 -11.74 -6.96
N LEU A 123 -9.75 -10.98 -5.93
CA LEU A 123 -10.67 -10.48 -4.91
C LEU A 123 -11.76 -9.59 -5.50
N ALA A 124 -11.44 -8.71 -6.45
CA ALA A 124 -12.43 -7.88 -7.13
C ALA A 124 -13.44 -8.72 -7.94
N GLN A 125 -12.96 -9.73 -8.66
CA GLN A 125 -13.80 -10.66 -9.41
C GLN A 125 -14.71 -11.47 -8.49
N LEU A 126 -14.18 -11.99 -7.37
CA LEU A 126 -14.97 -12.71 -6.38
C LEU A 126 -16.04 -11.84 -5.72
N ARG A 127 -15.71 -10.58 -5.40
CA ARG A 127 -16.68 -9.60 -4.87
C ARG A 127 -17.79 -9.31 -5.87
N GLN A 128 -17.44 -9.15 -7.15
CA GLN A 128 -18.43 -8.95 -8.21
C GLN A 128 -19.35 -10.18 -8.36
N ALA A 129 -18.77 -11.38 -8.45
CA ALA A 129 -19.53 -12.62 -8.57
C ALA A 129 -20.46 -12.84 -7.35
N LEU A 130 -20.00 -12.50 -6.15
CA LEU A 130 -20.79 -12.54 -4.92
C LEU A 130 -21.92 -11.50 -4.94
N ALA A 131 -21.68 -10.31 -5.49
CA ALA A 131 -22.71 -9.29 -5.64
C ALA A 131 -23.79 -9.66 -6.67
N GLU A 132 -23.40 -10.30 -7.77
CA GLU A 132 -24.30 -10.83 -8.80
C GLU A 132 -25.14 -12.00 -8.28
N ALA A 133 -24.50 -12.95 -7.59
CA ALA A 133 -25.19 -14.11 -7.01
C ALA A 133 -26.10 -13.73 -5.84
N MET A 134 -25.78 -12.67 -5.10
CA MET A 134 -26.55 -12.24 -3.94
C MET A 134 -26.76 -10.72 -3.89
N PRO A 135 -27.76 -10.21 -4.65
CA PRO A 135 -28.15 -8.81 -4.57
C PRO A 135 -28.74 -8.50 -3.19
N LEU A 136 -28.27 -7.42 -2.59
CA LEU A 136 -28.83 -6.89 -1.35
C LEU A 136 -29.84 -5.80 -1.70
N PHE A 137 -30.97 -5.77 -1.00
CA PHE A 137 -32.06 -4.81 -1.23
C PHE A 137 -32.37 -4.01 0.04
N GLY A 138 -32.88 -2.80 -0.13
CA GLY A 138 -33.29 -1.95 1.00
C GLY A 138 -32.12 -1.61 1.93
N ASN A 139 -32.35 -1.66 3.25
CA ASN A 139 -31.36 -1.31 4.26
C ASN A 139 -30.11 -2.22 4.21
N ASP A 140 -30.22 -3.46 3.73
CA ASP A 140 -29.10 -4.39 3.66
C ASP A 140 -28.07 -3.97 2.62
N GLY A 141 -28.51 -3.30 1.54
CA GLY A 141 -27.65 -2.73 0.49
C GLY A 141 -27.07 -1.36 0.82
N SER A 142 -27.38 -0.79 1.99
CA SER A 142 -26.86 0.50 2.42
C SER A 142 -25.56 0.35 3.24
N GLY A 143 -24.47 1.00 2.83
CA GLY A 143 -23.19 0.93 3.54
C GLY A 143 -21.97 0.98 2.61
N SER A 144 -20.77 0.76 3.17
CA SER A 144 -19.56 0.61 2.36
C SER A 144 -19.58 -0.71 1.58
N ALA A 145 -18.83 -0.78 0.48
CA ALA A 145 -18.74 -2.00 -0.33
C ALA A 145 -18.32 -3.23 0.51
N LEU A 146 -17.37 -3.03 1.44
CA LEU A 146 -16.92 -4.07 2.36
C LEU A 146 -18.04 -4.55 3.29
N ASP A 147 -18.85 -3.64 3.83
CA ASP A 147 -19.95 -3.99 4.72
C ASP A 147 -21.02 -4.80 3.99
N CYS A 148 -21.31 -4.42 2.74
CA CYS A 148 -22.21 -5.16 1.87
C CYS A 148 -21.67 -6.58 1.59
N ASP A 149 -20.38 -6.72 1.28
CA ASP A 149 -19.76 -8.04 1.05
C ASP A 149 -19.78 -8.92 2.30
N LEU A 150 -19.47 -8.36 3.47
CA LEU A 150 -19.53 -9.09 4.74
C LEU A 150 -20.95 -9.54 5.06
N ARG A 151 -21.95 -8.68 4.87
CA ARG A 151 -23.36 -9.06 5.01
C ARG A 151 -23.74 -10.18 4.06
N ARG A 152 -23.25 -10.13 2.81
CA ARG A 152 -23.52 -11.18 1.84
C ARG A 152 -23.01 -12.54 2.30
N VAL A 153 -21.76 -12.59 2.75
CA VAL A 153 -21.14 -13.81 3.30
C VAL A 153 -21.89 -14.31 4.54
N GLN A 154 -22.30 -13.42 5.44
CA GLN A 154 -23.06 -13.80 6.64
C GLN A 154 -24.43 -14.39 6.30
N LEU A 155 -25.11 -13.87 5.29
CA LEU A 155 -26.40 -14.41 4.84
C LEU A 155 -26.23 -15.78 4.17
N LEU A 156 -25.20 -15.96 3.34
CA LEU A 156 -24.85 -17.27 2.77
C LEU A 156 -24.54 -18.30 3.86
N PHE A 157 -23.75 -17.91 4.86
CA PHE A 157 -23.44 -18.78 6.00
C PHE A 157 -24.70 -19.15 6.79
N LYS A 158 -25.55 -18.17 7.11
CA LYS A 158 -26.84 -18.43 7.78
C LYS A 158 -27.69 -19.40 6.96
N ALA A 159 -27.87 -19.15 5.67
CA ALA A 159 -28.65 -20.01 4.78
C ALA A 159 -28.10 -21.44 4.68
N ALA A 160 -26.77 -21.62 4.73
CA ALA A 160 -26.14 -22.93 4.76
C ALA A 160 -26.39 -23.67 6.09
N THR A 161 -26.39 -22.94 7.21
CA THR A 161 -26.58 -23.54 8.56
C THR A 161 -28.03 -23.84 8.93
N THR A 162 -29.01 -23.07 8.43
CA THR A 162 -30.42 -23.24 8.79
C THR A 162 -31.22 -24.12 7.83
N GLY A 163 -30.58 -24.67 6.80
CA GLY A 163 -31.21 -25.64 5.90
C GLY A 163 -32.33 -25.04 5.06
N GLY A 164 -31.97 -24.35 3.98
CA GLY A 164 -32.88 -24.02 2.88
C GLY A 164 -33.63 -22.69 3.04
N GLY A 165 -33.15 -21.67 2.32
CA GLY A 165 -33.93 -20.51 1.85
C GLY A 165 -34.45 -19.50 2.89
N ALA A 166 -34.57 -19.86 4.17
CA ALA A 166 -35.24 -19.06 5.19
C ALA A 166 -34.50 -17.76 5.61
N GLY A 167 -33.28 -17.55 5.11
CA GLY A 167 -32.46 -16.36 5.39
C GLY A 167 -32.01 -15.59 4.14
N MET A 168 -32.47 -15.97 2.94
CA MET A 168 -32.12 -15.23 1.73
C MET A 168 -32.97 -13.96 1.62
N PRO A 169 -32.39 -12.80 1.28
CA PRO A 169 -33.16 -11.58 1.08
C PRO A 169 -34.16 -11.82 -0.05
N LYS A 170 -35.44 -11.83 0.30
CA LYS A 170 -36.52 -11.94 -0.68
C LYS A 170 -36.56 -10.61 -1.42
N PRO A 171 -36.50 -10.59 -2.77
CA PRO A 171 -36.61 -9.34 -3.49
C PRO A 171 -37.92 -8.65 -3.11
N PRO A 172 -37.92 -7.31 -2.96
CA PRO A 172 -39.14 -6.57 -2.66
C PRO A 172 -40.20 -6.85 -3.74
N PRO A 173 -41.51 -6.86 -3.39
CA PRO A 173 -42.56 -7.06 -4.37
C PRO A 173 -42.47 -5.97 -5.45
N GLY A 174 -42.09 -6.37 -6.66
CA GLY A 174 -41.87 -5.48 -7.81
C GLY A 174 -40.45 -5.48 -8.38
N VAL A 175 -39.43 -5.99 -7.66
CA VAL A 175 -38.09 -6.22 -8.22
C VAL A 175 -37.99 -7.68 -8.64
N VAL A 176 -38.56 -7.99 -9.80
CA VAL A 176 -38.27 -9.25 -10.47
C VAL A 176 -36.85 -9.12 -11.01
N ALA A 177 -35.95 -9.99 -10.57
CA ALA A 177 -34.60 -10.11 -11.12
C ALA A 177 -34.71 -10.67 -12.54
N ASP A 178 -35.01 -9.79 -13.48
CA ASP A 178 -35.01 -10.06 -14.91
C ASP A 178 -34.50 -8.80 -15.60
N PRO A 179 -33.32 -8.82 -16.22
CA PRO A 179 -32.76 -7.66 -16.93
C PRO A 179 -33.69 -7.09 -18.03
N PHE A 180 -34.74 -7.82 -18.41
CA PHE A 180 -35.71 -7.42 -19.41
C PHE A 180 -37.17 -7.39 -18.92
N GLY A 181 -37.46 -7.79 -17.67
CA GLY A 181 -38.83 -7.78 -17.11
C GLY A 181 -39.82 -8.69 -17.85
N LEU A 182 -39.39 -9.84 -18.38
CA LEU A 182 -40.16 -10.74 -19.24
C LEU A 182 -40.73 -11.96 -18.51
N THR A 183 -40.38 -12.17 -17.24
CA THR A 183 -40.98 -13.21 -16.41
C THR A 183 -42.39 -12.83 -15.96
N HIS A 184 -43.38 -13.23 -16.75
CA HIS A 184 -44.80 -13.03 -16.44
C HIS A 184 -45.22 -13.85 -15.21
N SER A 185 -45.75 -13.18 -14.19
CA SER A 185 -46.42 -13.88 -13.09
C SER A 185 -47.67 -14.60 -13.63
N ARG A 186 -48.02 -15.76 -13.06
CA ARG A 186 -49.21 -16.52 -13.47
C ARG A 186 -50.49 -15.67 -13.44
N GLU A 187 -50.57 -14.72 -12.51
CA GLU A 187 -51.66 -13.75 -12.41
C GLU A 187 -51.71 -12.79 -13.60
N SER A 188 -50.55 -12.31 -14.07
CA SER A 188 -50.47 -11.44 -15.25
C SER A 188 -50.91 -12.16 -16.53
N LEU A 189 -50.53 -13.43 -16.71
CA LEU A 189 -50.99 -14.26 -17.84
C LEU A 189 -52.51 -14.51 -17.79
N HIS A 190 -53.07 -14.74 -16.60
CA HIS A 190 -54.52 -14.87 -16.43
C HIS A 190 -55.27 -13.56 -16.69
N ALA A 191 -54.71 -12.40 -16.35
CA ALA A 191 -55.30 -11.10 -16.65
C ALA A 191 -55.32 -10.82 -18.15
N VAL A 192 -54.26 -11.19 -18.87
CA VAL A 192 -54.19 -11.08 -20.34
C VAL A 192 -55.19 -12.01 -21.01
N ALA A 193 -55.26 -13.28 -20.58
CA ALA A 193 -56.22 -14.26 -21.11
C ALA A 193 -57.69 -13.88 -20.90
N ARG A 194 -57.99 -13.03 -19.90
CA ARG A 194 -59.34 -12.50 -19.62
C ARG A 194 -59.62 -11.15 -20.29
N GLY A 195 -58.69 -10.64 -21.09
CA GLY A 195 -58.80 -9.32 -21.74
C GLY A 195 -58.72 -8.13 -20.77
N LEU A 196 -58.32 -8.35 -19.51
CA LEU A 196 -58.22 -7.30 -18.49
C LEU A 196 -56.93 -6.48 -18.62
N ARG A 197 -55.96 -7.00 -19.38
CA ARG A 197 -54.66 -6.36 -19.64
C ARG A 197 -54.16 -6.74 -21.04
N GLY A 198 -53.59 -5.78 -21.77
CA GLY A 198 -52.86 -6.04 -23.01
C GLY A 198 -51.38 -6.35 -22.77
N LEU A 199 -50.76 -7.06 -23.73
CA LEU A 199 -49.31 -7.28 -23.72
C LEU A 199 -48.57 -5.98 -24.08
N SER A 200 -47.50 -5.69 -23.34
CA SER A 200 -46.61 -4.57 -23.67
C SER A 200 -45.84 -4.83 -24.97
N HIS A 201 -45.26 -3.79 -25.57
CA HIS A 201 -44.47 -3.94 -26.80
C HIS A 201 -43.29 -4.92 -26.63
N GLY A 202 -42.60 -4.86 -25.49
CA GLY A 202 -41.51 -5.79 -25.18
C GLY A 202 -42.00 -7.24 -25.02
N GLU A 203 -43.12 -7.42 -24.34
CA GLU A 203 -43.74 -8.74 -24.11
C GLU A 203 -44.19 -9.37 -25.44
N ARG A 204 -44.75 -8.57 -26.35
CA ARG A 204 -45.10 -9.00 -27.71
C ARG A 204 -43.88 -9.40 -28.52
N SER A 205 -42.83 -8.58 -28.52
CA SER A 205 -41.60 -8.90 -29.26
C SER A 205 -40.94 -10.19 -28.76
N TRP A 206 -41.00 -10.44 -27.45
CA TRP A 206 -40.48 -11.66 -26.87
C TRP A 206 -41.32 -12.88 -27.26
N CYS A 207 -42.66 -12.81 -27.15
CA CYS A 207 -43.55 -13.88 -27.59
C CYS A 207 -43.36 -14.24 -29.07
N ILE A 208 -43.13 -13.24 -29.93
CA ILE A 208 -42.85 -13.45 -31.36
C ILE A 208 -41.51 -14.15 -31.54
N ALA A 209 -40.44 -13.68 -30.88
CA ALA A 209 -39.11 -14.28 -30.98
C ALA A 209 -39.09 -15.73 -30.47
N GLU A 210 -39.72 -15.99 -29.32
CA GLU A 210 -39.83 -17.33 -28.74
C GLU A 210 -40.64 -18.27 -29.64
N ALA A 211 -41.75 -17.80 -30.21
CA ALA A 211 -42.54 -18.57 -31.17
C ALA A 211 -41.75 -18.89 -32.44
N MET A 212 -40.92 -17.97 -32.95
CA MET A 212 -40.03 -18.23 -34.08
C MET A 212 -39.00 -19.32 -33.75
N VAL A 213 -38.41 -19.26 -32.55
CA VAL A 213 -37.42 -20.26 -32.08
C VAL A 213 -38.05 -21.64 -31.90
N LEU A 214 -39.23 -21.72 -31.28
CA LEU A 214 -39.89 -23.00 -30.97
C LEU A 214 -40.54 -23.66 -32.19
N SER A 215 -40.96 -22.87 -33.18
CA SER A 215 -41.65 -23.38 -34.38
C SER A 215 -40.78 -23.44 -35.64
N ASP A 216 -39.57 -22.89 -35.59
CA ASP A 216 -38.65 -22.71 -36.73
C ASP A 216 -39.31 -21.98 -37.93
N LYS A 217 -40.28 -21.11 -37.63
CA LYS A 217 -41.03 -20.33 -38.63
C LYS A 217 -40.60 -18.87 -38.61
N ARG A 218 -40.74 -18.21 -39.76
CA ARG A 218 -40.52 -16.76 -39.87
C ARG A 218 -41.72 -15.97 -39.35
N GLU A 219 -41.50 -14.73 -38.91
CA GLU A 219 -42.57 -13.85 -38.42
C GLU A 219 -43.76 -13.73 -39.40
N SER A 220 -43.48 -13.67 -40.71
CA SER A 220 -44.49 -13.61 -41.76
C SER A 220 -45.38 -14.86 -41.83
N GLU A 221 -44.84 -16.02 -41.45
CA GLU A 221 -45.57 -17.29 -41.40
C GLU A 221 -46.34 -17.43 -40.09
N LEU A 222 -45.83 -16.85 -38.99
CA LEU A 222 -46.53 -16.77 -37.71
C LEU A 222 -47.83 -15.95 -37.81
N ARG A 223 -47.83 -14.89 -38.63
CA ARG A 223 -49.03 -14.08 -38.92
C ARG A 223 -50.09 -14.82 -39.73
N GLN A 224 -49.76 -15.97 -40.31
CA GLN A 224 -50.65 -16.79 -41.13
C GLN A 224 -51.16 -18.03 -40.36
N LEU A 225 -50.92 -18.13 -39.05
CA LEU A 225 -51.53 -19.19 -38.24
C LEU A 225 -53.06 -19.08 -38.24
N ALA A 226 -53.72 -20.25 -38.19
CA ALA A 226 -55.17 -20.36 -38.22
C ALA A 226 -55.88 -19.77 -36.99
N ASP A 227 -55.15 -19.59 -35.88
CA ASP A 227 -55.70 -19.04 -34.65
C ASP A 227 -55.58 -17.51 -34.63
N THR A 228 -56.56 -16.87 -35.27
CA THR A 228 -56.61 -15.42 -35.48
C THR A 228 -56.57 -14.64 -34.16
N ASP A 229 -57.11 -15.21 -33.08
CA ASP A 229 -57.23 -14.52 -31.79
C ASP A 229 -55.87 -14.45 -31.07
N LEU A 230 -55.08 -15.53 -31.10
CA LEU A 230 -53.72 -15.51 -30.59
C LEU A 230 -52.79 -14.61 -31.41
N VAL A 231 -52.95 -14.63 -32.74
CA VAL A 231 -52.18 -13.77 -33.65
C VAL A 231 -52.51 -12.29 -33.38
N ASN A 232 -53.79 -11.95 -33.18
CA ASN A 232 -54.19 -10.58 -32.87
C ASN A 232 -53.69 -10.13 -31.48
N LEU A 233 -53.76 -11.01 -30.47
CA LEU A 233 -53.25 -10.71 -29.13
C LEU A 233 -51.75 -10.42 -29.13
N VAL A 234 -50.96 -11.22 -29.85
CA VAL A 234 -49.50 -11.12 -29.86
C VAL A 234 -49.00 -10.02 -30.80
N PHE A 235 -49.62 -9.80 -31.97
CA PHE A 235 -49.15 -8.78 -32.92
C PHE A 235 -49.85 -7.43 -32.77
N ALA A 236 -51.17 -7.39 -32.52
CA ALA A 236 -51.92 -6.15 -32.36
C ALA A 236 -51.99 -5.68 -30.89
N GLY A 237 -51.79 -6.58 -29.92
CA GLY A 237 -51.84 -6.25 -28.48
C GLY A 237 -53.26 -6.10 -27.93
N ALA A 238 -54.26 -6.56 -28.68
CA ALA A 238 -55.67 -6.56 -28.30
C ALA A 238 -56.21 -7.98 -28.37
N ALA A 239 -56.96 -8.37 -27.33
CA ALA A 239 -57.82 -9.55 -27.33
C ALA A 239 -59.11 -9.23 -28.09
#